data_AF-X1RV33-F1
#
_entry.id   AF-X1RV33-F1
#
_cell.length_a   1.000
_cell.length_b   1.000
_cell.length_c   1.000
_cell.angle_alpha   90.00
_cell.angle_beta   90.00
_cell.angle_gamma   90.00
#
_symmetry.space_group_name_H-M   'P 1'
#
loop_
_entity.id
_entity.type
_entity.pdbx_description
1 polymer ?
#
loop_
_entity_poly.entity_id
_entity_poly.type
_entity_poly.pdbx_seq_one_letter_code
_entity_poly.pdbx_strand_id
1 'polypeptide(L)'
;MVDEARVREIAREEIRSEMPSNHELLFHFGVEEVGSPGFVIDEARARAAPCSCFTYKGKDLCWSKGIIGLLTQPQQNVYCVAGKTYKAQPALTERYTRFAEAAEEAHKKIEAMPKGRERLEVWLTEMGKELSKRGVEV
;
A
#
# COMPACT_ATOMS: atom_id res chain seq x y z
N MET A 1 34.54 0.96 29.78
CA MET A 1 33.99 2.07 28.97
C MET A 1 33.78 1.52 27.58
N VAL A 2 32.52 1.43 27.14
CA VAL A 2 32.20 0.94 25.80
C VAL A 2 32.55 2.04 24.81
N ASP A 3 33.39 1.73 23.83
CA ASP A 3 33.83 2.67 22.79
C ASP A 3 32.62 3.12 21.96
N GLU A 4 32.27 4.40 22.07
CA GLU A 4 31.09 4.99 21.42
C GLU A 4 31.16 4.91 19.89
N ALA A 5 32.36 4.86 19.30
CA ALA A 5 32.54 4.66 17.87
C ALA A 5 32.15 3.24 17.46
N ARG A 6 32.47 2.25 18.29
CA ARG A 6 32.12 0.85 18.06
C ARG A 6 30.62 0.60 18.21
N VAL A 7 29.94 1.31 19.11
CA VAL A 7 28.47 1.27 19.24
C VAL A 7 27.80 1.85 17.99
N ARG A 8 28.33 2.93 17.43
CA ARG A 8 27.79 3.55 16.20
C ARG A 8 28.02 2.71 14.96
N GLU A 9 29.12 1.96 14.90
CA GLU A 9 29.42 1.04 13.81
C GLU A 9 28.49 -0.18 13.83
N ILE A 10 28.29 -0.79 15.01
CA ILE A 10 27.32 -1.88 15.21
C ILE A 10 25.89 -1.42 14.86
N ALA A 11 25.48 -0.23 15.33
CA ALA A 11 24.16 0.31 15.00
C ALA A 11 24.00 0.58 13.49
N ARG A 12 25.07 0.98 12.79
CA ARG A 12 25.05 1.16 11.33
C ARG A 12 24.99 -0.17 10.57
N GLU A 13 25.61 -1.21 11.08
CA GLU A 13 25.54 -2.55 10.49
C GLU A 13 24.18 -3.21 10.74
N GLU A 14 23.59 -3.06 11.94
CA GLU A 14 22.23 -3.52 12.25
C GLU A 14 21.18 -2.78 11.40
N ILE A 15 21.25 -1.45 11.31
CA ILE A 15 20.34 -0.67 10.45
C ILE A 15 20.50 -1.04 8.97
N ARG A 16 21.71 -1.38 8.51
CA ARG A 16 21.95 -1.85 7.14
C ARG A 16 21.44 -3.28 6.91
N SER A 17 21.48 -4.12 7.94
CA SER A 17 20.96 -5.49 7.91
C SER A 17 19.43 -5.55 7.97
N GLU A 18 18.78 -4.50 8.47
CA GLU A 18 17.31 -4.40 8.57
C GLU A 18 16.67 -3.57 7.44
N MET A 19 17.46 -2.96 6.56
CA MET A 19 16.89 -2.35 5.36
C MET A 19 16.46 -3.45 4.39
N PRO A 20 15.16 -3.57 4.09
CA PRO A 20 14.70 -4.59 3.17
C PRO A 20 15.43 -4.43 1.84
N SER A 21 15.88 -5.55 1.27
CA SER A 21 16.58 -5.50 -0.01
C SER A 21 15.69 -4.82 -1.06
N ASN A 22 16.26 -4.22 -2.12
CA ASN A 22 15.46 -3.66 -3.22
C ASN A 22 14.44 -4.68 -3.81
N HIS A 23 14.61 -5.98 -3.56
CA HIS A 23 13.67 -7.05 -3.91
C HIS A 23 12.51 -7.25 -2.91
N GLU A 24 12.64 -6.87 -1.65
CA GLU A 24 11.50 -6.82 -0.70
C GLU A 24 10.62 -5.60 -0.93
N LEU A 25 11.20 -4.48 -1.37
CA LEU A 25 10.44 -3.36 -1.92
C LEU A 25 9.63 -3.77 -3.16
N LEU A 26 10.16 -4.68 -4.00
CA LEU A 26 9.45 -5.28 -5.14
C LEU A 26 8.25 -6.15 -4.71
N PHE A 27 8.29 -6.77 -3.53
CA PHE A 27 7.13 -7.51 -2.99
C PHE A 27 5.93 -6.59 -2.73
N HIS A 28 6.15 -5.31 -2.43
CA HIS A 28 5.07 -4.32 -2.31
C HIS A 28 4.45 -3.91 -3.66
N PHE A 29 5.09 -4.22 -4.80
CA PHE A 29 4.57 -3.87 -6.13
C PHE A 29 3.83 -5.02 -6.81
N GLY A 30 4.18 -6.29 -6.54
CA GLY A 30 3.41 -7.46 -7.03
C GLY A 30 1.97 -7.52 -6.50
N VAL A 31 1.75 -6.79 -5.41
CA VAL A 31 0.47 -6.48 -4.79
C VAL A 31 -0.50 -5.82 -5.78
N GLU A 32 -0.07 -5.02 -6.78
CA GLU A 32 -1.00 -4.43 -7.75
C GLU A 32 -1.64 -5.43 -8.72
N GLU A 33 -0.93 -6.47 -9.17
CA GLU A 33 -1.49 -7.45 -10.11
C GLU A 33 -2.55 -8.38 -9.48
N VAL A 34 -2.63 -8.44 -8.13
CA VAL A 34 -3.61 -9.24 -7.37
C VAL A 34 -4.67 -8.37 -6.67
N GLY A 35 -4.65 -7.05 -6.89
CA GLY A 35 -5.60 -6.11 -6.26
C GLY A 35 -5.28 -5.77 -4.81
N SER A 36 -4.01 -5.90 -4.42
CA SER A 36 -3.44 -5.55 -3.11
C SER A 36 -4.17 -6.19 -1.93
N PRO A 37 -4.13 -7.53 -1.79
CA PRO A 37 -4.77 -8.18 -0.67
C PRO A 37 -4.17 -7.72 0.65
N GLY A 38 -5.04 -7.40 1.61
CA GLY A 38 -4.63 -7.01 2.95
C GLY A 38 -3.79 -8.11 3.59
N PHE A 39 -2.69 -7.73 4.25
CA PHE A 39 -1.77 -8.65 4.89
C PHE A 39 -2.24 -9.00 6.30
N VAL A 40 -2.50 -10.28 6.55
CA VAL A 40 -3.02 -10.76 7.83
C VAL A 40 -1.89 -10.86 8.84
N ILE A 41 -1.99 -10.09 9.92
CA ILE A 41 -1.06 -10.11 11.05
C ILE A 41 -1.63 -10.87 12.23
N ASP A 42 -2.92 -10.74 12.46
CA ASP A 42 -3.63 -11.41 13.55
C ASP A 42 -4.99 -11.89 13.04
N GLU A 43 -5.06 -13.16 12.68
CA GLU A 43 -6.25 -13.75 12.07
C GLU A 43 -7.42 -13.81 13.05
N ALA A 44 -7.17 -14.14 14.32
CA ALA A 44 -8.19 -14.25 15.34
C ALA A 44 -8.85 -12.89 15.58
N ARG A 45 -8.03 -11.83 15.71
CA ARG A 45 -8.52 -10.46 15.86
C ARG A 45 -9.24 -9.97 14.60
N ALA A 46 -8.73 -10.31 13.42
CA ALA A 46 -9.31 -9.91 12.14
C ALA A 46 -10.72 -10.47 11.93
N ARG A 47 -11.01 -11.67 12.43
CA ARG A 47 -12.34 -12.30 12.33
C ARG A 47 -13.29 -11.83 13.43
N ALA A 48 -12.77 -11.50 14.62
CA ALA A 48 -13.59 -11.13 15.77
C ALA A 48 -14.11 -9.69 15.72
N ALA A 49 -13.38 -8.77 15.10
CA ALA A 49 -13.74 -7.36 15.04
C ALA A 49 -14.57 -7.03 13.78
N PRO A 50 -15.57 -6.12 13.87
CA PRO A 50 -16.26 -5.61 12.69
C PRO A 50 -15.28 -4.84 11.78
N CYS A 51 -15.42 -5.03 10.47
CA CYS A 51 -14.64 -4.29 9.49
C CYS A 51 -15.01 -2.81 9.50
N SER A 52 -14.02 -1.96 9.29
CA SER A 52 -14.20 -0.53 8.98
C SER A 52 -14.20 -0.37 7.47
N CYS A 53 -15.23 0.30 6.93
CA CYS A 53 -15.44 0.43 5.50
C CYS A 53 -15.79 1.87 5.10
N PHE A 54 -15.50 2.21 3.86
CA PHE A 54 -16.02 3.39 3.16
C PHE A 54 -16.30 3.02 1.70
N THR A 55 -17.21 3.75 1.07
CA THR A 55 -17.56 3.54 -0.33
C THR A 55 -16.82 4.54 -1.20
N TYR A 56 -16.16 4.05 -2.24
CA TYR A 56 -15.44 4.84 -3.23
C TYR A 56 -15.77 4.35 -4.64
N LYS A 57 -16.25 5.25 -5.52
CA LYS A 57 -16.69 4.92 -6.89
C LYS A 57 -17.59 3.67 -6.96
N GLY A 58 -18.51 3.52 -6.01
CA GLY A 58 -19.46 2.38 -5.94
C GLY A 58 -18.86 1.05 -5.44
N LYS A 59 -17.60 1.04 -5.00
CA LYS A 59 -16.94 -0.13 -4.39
C LYS A 59 -16.72 0.09 -2.90
N ASP A 60 -16.85 -0.99 -2.13
CA ASP A 60 -16.57 -0.98 -0.70
C ASP A 60 -15.10 -1.28 -0.45
N LEU A 61 -14.41 -0.31 0.13
CA LEU A 61 -13.04 -0.43 0.59
C LEU A 61 -13.08 -0.66 2.11
N CYS A 62 -12.69 -1.85 2.53
CA CYS A 62 -12.78 -2.30 3.92
C CYS A 62 -11.42 -2.74 4.47
N TRP A 63 -11.24 -2.61 5.79
CA TRP A 63 -10.13 -3.19 6.53
C TRP A 63 -10.62 -3.74 7.88
N SER A 64 -9.89 -4.71 8.44
CA SER A 64 -10.17 -5.28 9.77
C SER A 64 -9.00 -5.06 10.73
N LYS A 65 -9.28 -5.07 12.04
CA LYS A 65 -8.24 -4.97 13.07
C LYS A 65 -7.44 -6.27 13.08
N GLY A 66 -6.16 -6.22 12.71
CA GLY A 66 -5.33 -7.41 12.52
C GLY A 66 -4.96 -7.68 11.06
N ILE A 67 -5.39 -6.81 10.13
CA ILE A 67 -4.98 -6.83 8.74
C ILE A 67 -4.40 -5.46 8.36
N ILE A 68 -3.23 -5.43 7.73
CA ILE A 68 -2.65 -4.23 7.14
C ILE A 68 -3.11 -4.11 5.69
N GLY A 69 -3.60 -2.93 5.31
CA GLY A 69 -4.09 -2.65 3.96
C GLY A 69 -5.58 -2.96 3.78
N LEU A 70 -6.06 -2.76 2.55
CA LEU A 70 -7.45 -2.98 2.19
C LEU A 70 -7.71 -4.45 1.86
N LEU A 71 -8.91 -4.91 2.16
CA LEU A 71 -9.35 -6.26 1.87
C LEU A 71 -9.88 -6.35 0.44
N THR A 72 -9.37 -7.33 -0.31
CA THR A 72 -10.02 -7.78 -1.55
C THR A 72 -11.42 -8.32 -1.27
N GLN A 73 -12.28 -8.39 -2.29
CA GLN A 73 -13.64 -8.91 -2.11
C GLN A 73 -13.68 -10.33 -1.50
N PRO A 74 -12.81 -11.29 -1.89
CA PRO A 74 -12.74 -12.60 -1.23
C PRO A 74 -12.35 -12.49 0.25
N GLN A 75 -11.39 -11.62 0.59
CA GLN A 75 -10.98 -11.41 1.98
C GLN A 75 -12.10 -10.77 2.83
N GLN A 76 -12.90 -9.88 2.26
CA GLN A 76 -14.06 -9.32 2.95
C GLN A 76 -15.06 -10.41 3.34
N ASN A 77 -15.27 -11.41 2.49
CA ASN A 77 -16.17 -12.53 2.80
C ASN A 77 -15.66 -13.39 3.97
N VAL A 78 -14.35 -13.42 4.20
CA VAL A 78 -13.70 -14.22 5.26
C VAL A 78 -13.60 -13.43 6.58
N TYR A 79 -13.25 -12.14 6.52
CA TYR A 79 -12.88 -11.35 7.70
C TYR A 79 -13.96 -10.38 8.17
N CYS A 80 -14.88 -9.95 7.30
CA CYS A 80 -15.95 -9.04 7.70
C CYS A 80 -17.20 -9.77 8.23
N VAL A 81 -17.04 -11.00 8.74
CA VAL A 81 -18.12 -11.86 9.26
C VAL A 81 -18.79 -11.27 10.51
N ALA A 82 -18.06 -10.50 11.31
CA ALA A 82 -18.58 -9.75 12.46
C ALA A 82 -19.35 -8.48 12.05
N GLY A 83 -19.52 -8.23 10.75
CA GLY A 83 -20.24 -7.09 10.18
C GLY A 83 -19.31 -6.02 9.60
N LYS A 84 -19.93 -5.05 8.91
CA LYS A 84 -19.28 -3.88 8.31
C LYS A 84 -19.79 -2.61 8.96
N THR A 85 -18.86 -1.74 9.34
CA THR A 85 -19.17 -0.39 9.84
C THR A 85 -18.73 0.63 8.81
N TYR A 86 -19.68 1.41 8.31
CA TYR A 86 -19.42 2.45 7.32
C TYR A 86 -19.20 3.78 8.02
N LYS A 87 -18.08 4.43 7.72
CA LYS A 87 -17.81 5.80 8.15
C LYS A 87 -17.43 6.63 6.94
N ALA A 88 -18.03 7.82 6.84
CA ALA A 88 -17.60 8.78 5.85
C ALA A 88 -16.14 9.18 6.17
N GLN A 89 -15.27 9.01 5.18
CA GLN A 89 -13.85 9.33 5.28
C GLN A 89 -13.49 10.35 4.20
N PRO A 90 -14.04 11.58 4.24
CA PRO A 90 -13.91 12.54 3.13
C PRO A 90 -12.46 12.87 2.79
N ALA A 91 -11.60 13.06 3.80
CA ALA A 91 -10.17 13.30 3.59
C ALA A 91 -9.44 12.10 2.97
N LEU A 92 -9.81 10.88 3.35
CA LEU A 92 -9.25 9.65 2.76
C LEU A 92 -9.70 9.51 1.30
N THR A 93 -11.00 9.71 1.05
CA THR A 93 -11.58 9.67 -0.29
C THR A 93 -10.91 10.69 -1.22
N GLU A 94 -10.66 11.90 -0.73
CA GLU A 94 -9.96 12.94 -1.49
C GLU A 94 -8.52 12.51 -1.82
N ARG A 95 -7.76 12.00 -0.84
CA ARG A 95 -6.41 11.47 -1.05
C ARG A 95 -6.39 10.35 -2.08
N TYR A 96 -7.31 9.38 -1.95
CA TYR A 96 -7.47 8.28 -2.91
C TYR A 96 -7.79 8.78 -4.31
N THR A 97 -8.65 9.80 -4.43
CA THR A 97 -9.01 10.36 -5.73
C THR A 97 -7.82 11.01 -6.40
N ARG A 98 -7.08 11.87 -5.69
CA ARG A 98 -5.89 12.52 -6.24
C ARG A 98 -4.82 11.51 -6.65
N PHE A 99 -4.63 10.46 -5.85
CA PHE A 99 -3.70 9.39 -6.17
C PHE A 99 -4.17 8.58 -7.39
N ALA A 100 -5.44 8.19 -7.45
CA ALA A 100 -6.01 7.46 -8.57
C ALA A 100 -5.92 8.25 -9.88
N GLU A 101 -6.21 9.54 -9.86
CA GLU A 101 -6.05 10.41 -11.03
C GLU A 101 -4.59 10.53 -11.48
N ALA A 102 -3.64 10.63 -10.54
CA ALA A 102 -2.22 10.62 -10.87
C ALA A 102 -1.81 9.29 -11.53
N ALA A 103 -2.29 8.17 -11.00
CA ALA A 103 -2.02 6.83 -11.53
C ALA A 103 -2.63 6.65 -12.94
N GLU A 104 -3.86 7.11 -13.16
CA GLU A 104 -4.52 7.07 -14.47
C GLU A 104 -3.72 7.89 -15.51
N GLU A 105 -3.25 9.09 -15.17
CA GLU A 105 -2.42 9.89 -16.08
C GLU A 105 -1.04 9.27 -16.35
N ALA A 106 -0.38 8.74 -15.33
CA ALA A 106 0.88 8.03 -15.49
C ALA A 106 0.72 6.76 -16.34
N HIS A 107 -0.39 6.03 -16.19
CA HIS A 107 -0.64 4.80 -16.93
C HIS A 107 -0.73 5.02 -18.44
N LYS A 108 -1.27 6.17 -18.89
CA LYS A 108 -1.34 6.53 -20.32
C LYS A 108 0.04 6.57 -20.99
N LYS A 109 1.11 6.85 -20.23
CA LYS A 109 2.49 6.90 -20.75
C LYS A 109 3.10 5.54 -21.00
N ILE A 110 2.62 4.52 -20.29
CA ILE A 110 3.15 3.17 -20.38
C ILE A 110 2.22 2.22 -21.12
N GLU A 111 1.01 2.64 -21.50
CA GLU A 111 -0.05 1.74 -21.99
C GLU A 111 0.43 0.83 -23.11
N ALA A 112 1.15 1.38 -24.09
CA ALA A 112 1.71 0.66 -25.24
C ALA A 112 3.02 -0.10 -24.96
N MET A 113 3.61 0.02 -23.77
CA MET A 113 4.87 -0.64 -23.44
C MET A 113 4.65 -2.12 -23.10
N PRO A 114 5.56 -3.03 -23.48
CA PRO A 114 5.50 -4.42 -23.02
C PRO A 114 5.63 -4.50 -21.50
N LYS A 115 5.04 -5.54 -20.89
CA LYS A 115 5.23 -5.80 -19.46
C LYS A 115 6.72 -6.08 -19.18
N GLY A 116 7.21 -5.60 -18.04
CA GLY A 116 8.60 -5.81 -17.62
C GLY A 116 9.11 -4.73 -16.68
N ARG A 117 10.38 -4.87 -16.26
CA ARG A 117 11.02 -3.93 -15.33
C ARG A 117 11.06 -2.50 -15.89
N GLU A 118 11.38 -2.33 -17.17
CA GLU A 118 11.45 -1.02 -17.82
C GLU A 118 10.10 -0.29 -17.78
N ARG A 119 8.99 -1.01 -18.03
CA ARG A 119 7.63 -0.47 -17.90
C ARG A 119 7.36 0.03 -16.47
N LEU A 120 7.78 -0.73 -15.46
CA LEU A 120 7.61 -0.35 -14.06
C LEU A 120 8.42 0.89 -13.70
N GLU A 121 9.68 0.98 -14.13
CA GLU A 121 10.54 2.15 -13.88
C GLU A 121 9.95 3.43 -14.49
N VAL A 122 9.45 3.36 -15.73
CA VAL A 122 8.76 4.48 -16.38
C VAL A 122 7.48 4.82 -15.63
N TRP A 123 6.68 3.82 -15.23
CA TRP A 123 5.47 4.05 -14.46
C TRP A 123 5.72 4.79 -13.16
N LEU A 124 6.69 4.32 -12.36
CA LEU A 124 7.06 4.95 -11.08
C LEU A 124 7.53 6.39 -11.29
N THR A 125 8.31 6.62 -12.34
CA THR A 125 8.81 7.95 -12.71
C THR A 125 7.65 8.89 -13.06
N GLU A 126 6.73 8.46 -13.92
CA GLU A 126 5.58 9.28 -14.32
C GLU A 126 4.60 9.49 -13.16
N MET A 127 4.40 8.48 -12.31
CA MET A 127 3.58 8.59 -11.11
C MET A 127 4.14 9.64 -10.15
N GLY A 128 5.46 9.63 -9.90
CA GLY A 128 6.11 10.65 -9.07
C GLY A 128 5.93 12.08 -9.62
N LYS A 129 6.00 12.25 -10.95
CA LYS A 129 5.73 13.54 -11.61
C LYS A 129 4.28 13.98 -11.42
N GLU A 130 3.32 13.09 -11.63
CA GLU A 130 1.89 13.40 -11.50
C GLU A 130 1.47 13.69 -10.06
N LEU A 131 2.03 12.99 -9.08
CA LEU A 131 1.83 13.27 -7.65
C LEU A 131 2.43 14.62 -7.25
N SER A 132 3.66 14.91 -7.69
CA SER A 132 4.32 16.19 -7.43
C SER A 132 3.52 17.38 -7.95
N LYS A 133 2.97 17.29 -9.17
CA LYS A 133 2.09 18.32 -9.75
C LYS A 133 0.84 18.60 -8.90
N ARG A 134 0.37 17.60 -8.15
CA ARG A 134 -0.82 17.65 -7.29
C ARG A 134 -0.48 18.04 -5.84
N GLY A 135 0.78 18.40 -5.56
CA GLY A 135 1.25 18.76 -4.22
C GLY A 135 1.23 17.60 -3.24
N VAL A 136 1.33 16.36 -3.73
CA VAL A 136 1.44 15.16 -2.91
C VAL A 136 2.92 14.80 -2.82
N GLU A 137 3.53 15.01 -1.65
CA GLU A 137 4.88 14.49 -1.36
C GLU A 137 4.81 12.97 -1.16
N VAL A 138 5.75 12.28 -1.79
CA VAL A 138 5.90 10.81 -1.80
C VAL A 138 7.28 10.43 -1.33
#